data_AF-A0A7J0ET69-F1
#
_entry.id   AF-A0A7J0ET69-F1
#
_cell.length_a   1.000
_cell.length_b   1.000
_cell.length_c   1.000
_cell.angle_alpha   90.00
_cell.angle_beta   90.00
_cell.angle_gamma   90.00
#
_symmetry.space_group_name_H-M   'P 1'
#
loop_
_entity.id
_entity.type
_entity.pdbx_description
1 polymer ?
#
loop_
_entity_poly.entity_id
_entity_poly.type
_entity_poly.pdbx_seq_one_letter_code
_entity_poly.pdbx_strand_id
1 'polypeptide(L)'
;MVQGGDISAGDGTGGESIYGLKFDDENFELKHERKGMLSMANSGPNTNGSQFFITTTRTSHLDGKHVVFGKVVKGMGIVRSIEHVTTGETDCPTVDVTIADCGEIPEGADDGIANFFQRW
;
A
#
# COMPACT_ATOMS: atom_id res chain seq x y z
N MET A 1 3.82 -2.13 8.94
CA MET A 1 3.21 -1.87 7.61
C MET A 1 2.98 -0.37 7.50
N VAL A 2 2.73 0.14 6.31
CA VAL A 2 2.25 1.51 6.10
C VAL A 2 0.94 1.44 5.34
N GLN A 3 -0.08 2.18 5.78
CA GLN A 3 -1.43 2.12 5.24
C GLN A 3 -1.83 3.48 4.66
N GLY A 4 -2.62 3.46 3.59
CA GLY A 4 -3.18 4.65 2.95
C GLY A 4 -4.35 4.29 2.05
N GLY A 5 -4.68 5.17 1.10
CA GLY A 5 -5.74 4.93 0.12
C GLY A 5 -7.15 5.30 0.59
N ASP A 6 -7.30 5.92 1.76
CA ASP A 6 -8.54 6.65 2.09
C ASP A 6 -8.51 7.99 1.37
N ILE A 7 -9.13 8.01 0.19
CA ILE A 7 -9.15 9.16 -0.72
C ILE A 7 -10.28 10.15 -0.42
N SER A 8 -11.18 9.85 0.52
CA SER A 8 -12.36 10.68 0.79
C SER A 8 -12.32 11.34 2.17
N ALA A 9 -11.95 10.61 3.22
CA ALA A 9 -11.93 11.12 4.59
C ALA A 9 -10.49 11.33 5.10
N GLY A 10 -9.53 10.55 4.59
CA GLY A 10 -8.11 10.64 4.96
C GLY A 10 -7.79 10.17 6.38
N ASP A 11 -8.72 9.50 7.06
CA ASP A 11 -8.60 9.07 8.46
C ASP A 11 -8.83 7.56 8.65
N GLY A 12 -9.06 6.82 7.55
CA GLY A 12 -9.31 5.40 7.55
C GLY A 12 -10.80 5.03 7.58
N THR A 13 -11.72 6.00 7.69
CA THR A 13 -13.17 5.75 7.68
C THR A 13 -13.78 5.76 6.28
N GLY A 14 -13.06 6.28 5.30
CA GLY A 14 -13.53 6.48 3.93
C GLY A 14 -12.90 5.54 2.89
N GLY A 15 -13.00 5.98 1.64
CA GLY A 15 -12.57 5.25 0.46
C GLY A 15 -13.71 4.48 -0.22
N GLU A 16 -13.56 4.27 -1.52
CA GLU A 16 -14.48 3.48 -2.34
C GLU A 16 -13.73 2.86 -3.51
N SER A 17 -14.26 1.77 -4.07
CA SER A 17 -13.71 1.14 -5.25
C SER A 17 -14.40 1.62 -6.52
N ILE A 18 -13.81 1.31 -7.68
CA ILE A 18 -14.45 1.52 -8.98
C ILE A 18 -15.72 0.66 -9.18
N TYR A 19 -15.94 -0.33 -8.32
CA TYR A 19 -17.12 -1.22 -8.33
C TYR A 19 -18.21 -0.78 -7.34
N GLY A 20 -18.00 0.34 -6.64
CA GLY A 20 -18.85 0.85 -5.55
C GLY A 20 -18.12 0.87 -4.21
N LEU A 21 -18.86 1.15 -3.12
CA LEU A 21 -18.27 1.34 -1.79
C LEU A 21 -17.42 0.14 -1.32
N LYS A 22 -17.86 -1.08 -1.60
CA LYS A 22 -17.20 -2.32 -1.19
C LYS A 22 -17.24 -3.36 -2.30
N PHE A 23 -16.23 -4.23 -2.34
CA PHE A 23 -16.19 -5.42 -3.18
C PHE A 23 -15.62 -6.64 -2.44
N ASP A 24 -15.86 -7.82 -3.01
CA ASP A 24 -15.55 -9.11 -2.43
C ASP A 24 -14.04 -9.42 -2.42
N ASP A 25 -13.63 -10.35 -1.54
CA ASP A 25 -12.27 -10.89 -1.56
C ASP A 25 -12.09 -11.79 -2.79
N GLU A 26 -11.27 -11.38 -3.75
CA GLU A 26 -11.11 -12.10 -5.02
C GLU A 26 -10.52 -13.51 -4.81
N ASN A 27 -9.42 -13.62 -4.09
CA ASN A 27 -8.82 -14.88 -3.63
C ASN A 27 -7.76 -14.61 -2.54
N PHE A 28 -7.24 -15.68 -1.93
CA PHE A 28 -6.16 -15.62 -0.95
C PHE A 28 -4.97 -16.51 -1.35
N GLU A 29 -4.69 -16.62 -2.65
CA GLU A 29 -3.61 -17.46 -3.17
C GLU A 29 -2.23 -16.91 -2.77
N LEU A 30 -2.08 -15.58 -2.86
CA LEU A 30 -0.87 -14.87 -2.46
C LEU A 30 -0.88 -14.59 -0.94
N LYS A 31 0.31 -14.69 -0.34
CA LYS A 31 0.53 -14.56 1.10
C LYS A 31 1.47 -13.40 1.42
N HIS A 32 1.41 -12.93 2.67
CA HIS A 32 2.24 -11.85 3.17
C HIS A 32 3.62 -12.36 3.62
N GLU A 33 4.33 -13.02 2.71
CA GLU A 33 5.50 -13.84 3.03
C GLU A 33 6.76 -13.02 3.34
N ARG A 34 6.81 -11.75 2.93
CA ARG A 34 7.98 -10.88 3.04
C ARG A 34 7.58 -9.41 3.16
N LYS A 35 8.59 -8.54 3.32
CA LYS A 35 8.42 -7.08 3.20
C LYS A 35 8.13 -6.68 1.76
N GLY A 36 7.38 -5.60 1.58
CA GLY A 36 7.03 -5.01 0.29
C GLY A 36 5.84 -5.67 -0.38
N MET A 37 5.04 -6.48 0.31
CA MET A 37 3.79 -7.01 -0.26
C MET A 37 2.73 -5.91 -0.21
N LEU A 38 2.01 -5.72 -1.30
CA LEU A 38 0.89 -4.77 -1.43
C LEU A 38 -0.42 -5.54 -1.28
N SER A 39 -1.28 -5.07 -0.37
CA SER A 39 -2.48 -5.80 0.03
C SER A 39 -3.63 -4.85 0.40
N MET A 40 -4.86 -5.33 0.25
CA MET A 40 -6.07 -4.57 0.58
C MET A 40 -6.25 -4.43 2.09
N ALA A 41 -6.55 -3.21 2.55
CA ALA A 41 -7.12 -3.00 3.87
C ALA A 41 -8.63 -3.25 3.81
N ASN A 42 -9.19 -3.84 4.87
CA ASN A 42 -10.62 -4.13 4.97
C ASN A 42 -11.07 -4.07 6.44
N SER A 43 -12.39 -4.08 6.67
CA SER A 43 -13.02 -4.13 7.99
C SER A 43 -13.75 -5.46 8.23
N GLY A 44 -13.21 -6.55 7.66
CA GLY A 44 -13.82 -7.88 7.64
C GLY A 44 -13.99 -8.43 6.22
N PRO A 45 -14.46 -9.68 6.09
CA PRO A 45 -14.60 -10.35 4.80
C PRO A 45 -15.44 -9.53 3.81
N ASN A 46 -15.00 -9.47 2.54
CA ASN A 46 -15.71 -8.80 1.45
C ASN A 46 -15.97 -7.31 1.69
N THR A 47 -15.02 -6.60 2.31
CA THR A 47 -15.13 -5.15 2.57
C THR A 47 -13.98 -4.35 1.97
N ASN A 48 -13.46 -4.82 0.84
CA ASN A 48 -12.38 -4.13 0.12
C ASN A 48 -12.91 -2.84 -0.52
N GLY A 49 -12.12 -1.77 -0.47
CA GLY A 49 -12.45 -0.45 -1.03
C GLY A 49 -11.27 0.12 -1.80
N SER A 50 -10.82 1.34 -1.46
CA SER A 50 -9.58 1.92 -2.01
C SER A 50 -8.38 1.80 -1.08
N GLN A 51 -8.60 1.51 0.21
CA GLN A 51 -7.52 1.46 1.19
C GLN A 51 -6.61 0.25 0.98
N PHE A 52 -5.31 0.47 1.11
CA PHE A 52 -4.28 -0.56 0.95
C PHE A 52 -3.16 -0.36 1.95
N PHE A 53 -2.36 -1.40 2.14
CA PHE A 53 -1.13 -1.31 2.92
C PHE A 53 0.05 -1.99 2.21
N ILE A 54 1.24 -1.52 2.55
CA ILE A 54 2.51 -2.13 2.14
C ILE A 54 3.17 -2.74 3.37
N THR A 55 3.47 -4.04 3.30
CA THR A 55 4.14 -4.72 4.41
C THR A 55 5.59 -4.25 4.54
N THR A 56 6.06 -4.09 5.77
CA THR A 56 7.46 -3.77 6.06
C THR A 56 8.21 -4.94 6.67
N THR A 57 7.49 -6.00 7.04
CA THR A 57 7.97 -7.29 7.52
C THR A 57 7.05 -8.39 7.00
N ARG A 58 7.36 -9.66 7.29
CA ARG A 58 6.44 -10.79 7.03
C ARG A 58 5.25 -10.70 7.99
N THR A 59 4.01 -10.79 7.48
CA THR A 59 2.78 -10.62 8.27
C THR A 59 1.79 -11.77 8.06
N SER A 60 2.21 -13.00 8.37
CA SER A 60 1.41 -14.22 8.11
C SER A 60 0.07 -14.30 8.87
N HIS A 61 -0.14 -13.47 9.90
CA HIS A 61 -1.41 -13.37 10.63
C HIS A 61 -2.55 -12.72 9.80
N LEU A 62 -2.19 -12.09 8.67
CA LEU A 62 -3.10 -11.48 7.70
C LEU A 62 -3.43 -12.40 6.52
N ASP A 63 -2.74 -13.55 6.40
CA ASP A 63 -2.98 -14.51 5.32
C ASP A 63 -4.40 -15.08 5.42
N GLY A 64 -5.11 -15.15 4.29
CA GLY A 64 -6.51 -15.59 4.25
C GLY A 64 -7.53 -14.56 4.77
N LYS A 65 -7.09 -13.33 5.09
CA LYS A 65 -7.95 -12.25 5.58
C LYS A 65 -7.85 -10.97 4.75
N HIS A 66 -6.69 -10.72 4.16
CA HIS A 66 -6.43 -9.58 3.30
C HIS A 66 -5.90 -10.07 1.95
N VAL A 67 -6.48 -9.55 0.87
CA VAL A 67 -6.12 -9.91 -0.49
C VAL A 67 -4.80 -9.24 -0.87
N VAL A 68 -3.78 -10.05 -1.13
CA VAL A 68 -2.49 -9.59 -1.65
C VAL A 68 -2.59 -9.50 -3.17
N PHE A 69 -2.30 -8.32 -3.73
CA PHE A 69 -2.47 -8.05 -5.17
C PHE A 69 -1.22 -7.45 -5.83
N GLY A 70 -0.14 -7.26 -5.09
CA GLY A 70 1.09 -6.74 -5.68
C GLY A 70 2.31 -6.80 -4.77
N LYS A 71 3.40 -6.22 -5.24
CA LYS A 71 4.62 -6.03 -4.45
C LYS A 71 5.40 -4.80 -4.92
N VAL A 72 6.15 -4.21 -4.00
CA VAL A 72 7.12 -3.16 -4.29
C VAL A 72 8.29 -3.76 -5.07
N VAL A 73 8.51 -3.27 -6.29
CA VAL A 73 9.62 -3.69 -7.15
C VAL A 73 10.82 -2.75 -7.01
N LYS A 74 10.57 -1.44 -6.87
CA LYS A 74 11.58 -0.40 -6.64
C LYS A 74 11.12 0.55 -5.54
N GLY A 75 12.05 1.29 -4.94
CA GLY A 75 11.71 2.29 -3.92
C GLY A 75 11.39 1.74 -2.52
N MET A 76 11.73 0.47 -2.20
CA MET A 76 11.51 -0.08 -0.85
C MET A 76 12.24 0.74 0.24
N GLY A 77 13.32 1.45 -0.10
CA GLY A 77 13.98 2.39 0.80
C GLY A 77 13.05 3.55 1.22
N ILE A 78 12.22 4.06 0.31
CA ILE A 78 11.23 5.11 0.61
C ILE A 78 10.14 4.57 1.54
N VAL A 79 9.64 3.36 1.28
CA VAL A 79 8.68 2.69 2.19
C VAL A 79 9.26 2.53 3.60
N ARG A 80 10.56 2.21 3.71
CA ARG A 80 11.25 2.17 5.01
C ARG A 80 11.36 3.56 5.64
N SER A 81 11.64 4.61 4.87
CA SER A 81 11.64 5.97 5.39
C SER A 81 10.28 6.35 5.96
N ILE A 82 9.19 6.00 5.27
CA ILE A 82 7.80 6.22 5.75
C ILE A 82 7.55 5.45 7.05
N GLU A 83 7.95 4.18 7.12
CA GLU A 83 7.80 3.35 8.33
C GLU A 83 8.48 3.95 9.57
N HIS A 84 9.56 4.71 9.40
CA HIS A 84 10.30 5.32 10.51
C HIS A 84 9.88 6.77 10.81
N VAL A 85 8.86 7.30 10.12
CA VAL A 85 8.28 8.60 10.48
C VAL A 85 7.69 8.50 11.88
N THR A 86 7.93 9.52 12.70
CA THR A 86 7.38 9.57 14.06
C THR A 86 5.86 9.57 14.01
N THR A 87 5.23 8.64 14.72
CA THR A 87 3.78 8.53 14.84
C THR A 87 3.29 9.10 16.18
N GLY A 88 2.09 9.67 16.17
CA GLY A 88 1.38 10.18 17.32
C GLY A 88 0.32 9.20 17.81
N GLU A 89 -0.84 9.74 18.19
CA GLU A 89 -2.00 8.93 18.55
C GLU A 89 -2.49 8.09 17.37
N THR A 90 -3.09 6.94 17.66
CA THR A 90 -3.69 6.01 16.67
C THR A 90 -2.75 5.61 15.52
N ASP A 91 -1.44 5.57 15.76
CA ASP A 91 -0.41 5.26 14.76
C ASP A 91 -0.36 6.23 13.56
N CYS A 92 -0.95 7.43 13.69
CA CYS A 92 -0.94 8.46 12.65
C CYS A 92 0.42 9.17 12.59
N PRO A 93 1.03 9.37 11.41
CA PRO A 93 2.24 10.17 11.27
C PRO A 93 2.09 11.59 11.83
N THR A 94 3.11 12.07 12.54
CA THR A 94 3.17 13.45 13.09
C THR A 94 3.45 14.52 12.02
N VAL A 95 3.85 14.08 10.83
CA VAL A 95 4.02 14.89 9.64
C VAL A 95 3.28 14.23 8.50
N ASP A 96 2.69 15.03 7.62
CA ASP A 96 1.93 14.51 6.50
C ASP A 96 2.81 13.66 5.56
N VAL A 97 2.38 12.42 5.32
CA VAL A 97 2.96 11.53 4.31
C VAL A 97 1.94 11.37 3.20
N THR A 98 2.11 12.13 2.12
CA THR A 98 1.15 12.20 1.01
C THR A 98 1.72 11.57 -0.26
N ILE A 99 0.82 10.99 -1.07
CA ILE A 99 1.12 10.61 -2.44
C ILE A 99 0.93 11.86 -3.30
N ALA A 100 2.02 12.56 -3.59
CA ALA A 100 1.99 13.82 -4.34
C ALA A 100 1.70 13.62 -5.83
N ASP A 101 2.11 12.48 -6.39
CA ASP A 101 1.86 12.10 -7.78
C ASP A 101 1.78 10.57 -7.88
N CYS A 102 0.94 10.07 -8.78
CA CYS A 102 0.77 8.63 -9.04
C CYS A 102 0.24 8.37 -10.46
N GLY A 103 0.51 7.17 -10.98
CA GLY A 103 0.07 6.77 -12.30
C GLY A 103 0.49 5.35 -12.66
N GLU A 104 0.23 4.97 -13.90
CA GLU A 104 0.64 3.70 -14.48
C GLU A 104 1.86 3.91 -15.37
N ILE A 105 2.83 2.99 -15.28
CA ILE A 105 4.02 2.98 -16.15
C ILE A 105 3.78 1.93 -17.24
N PRO A 106 3.66 2.33 -18.51
CA PRO A 106 3.48 1.39 -19.62
C PRO A 106 4.66 0.42 -19.74
N GLU A 107 4.40 -0.76 -20.32
CA GLU A 107 5.45 -1.73 -20.59
C GLU A 107 6.55 -1.12 -21.47
N GLY A 108 7.81 -1.24 -21.02
CA GLY A 108 8.98 -0.70 -21.73
C GLY A 108 9.21 0.81 -21.58
N ALA A 109 8.33 1.53 -20.90
CA ALA A 109 8.56 2.94 -20.58
C ALA A 109 9.67 3.10 -19.53
N ASP A 110 10.32 4.26 -19.54
CA ASP A 110 11.24 4.66 -18.48
C ASP A 110 10.47 4.82 -17.17
N ASP A 111 11.02 4.31 -16.07
CA ASP A 111 10.34 4.33 -14.78
C ASP A 111 10.54 5.65 -14.02
N GLY A 112 11.27 6.60 -14.61
CA GLY A 112 11.50 7.93 -14.06
C GLY A 112 12.41 7.94 -12.83
N ILE A 113 13.04 6.81 -12.48
CA ILE A 113 13.95 6.74 -11.35
C ILE A 113 15.34 7.12 -11.85
N ALA A 114 15.88 8.22 -11.34
CA ALA A 114 17.24 8.62 -11.62
C ALA A 114 18.22 7.53 -11.14
N ASN A 115 18.75 6.74 -12.08
CA ASN A 115 19.84 5.81 -11.81
C ASN A 115 21.08 6.64 -11.46
N PHE A 116 21.40 6.72 -10.18
CA PHE A 116 22.58 7.43 -9.68
C PHE A 116 23.90 6.94 -10.32
N PHE A 117 23.90 5.73 -10.89
CA PHE A 117 25.04 5.11 -11.56
C PHE A 117 25.13 5.35 -13.08
N GLN A 118 24.14 5.98 -13.73
CA GLN A 118 24.16 6.24 -15.18
C GLN A 118 24.65 7.65 -15.56
N ARG A 119 25.20 8.42 -14.60
CA ARG A 119 25.68 9.80 -14.82
C ARG A 119 27.20 9.95 -14.98
N TRP A 120 27.94 8.87 -15.23
CA TRP A 120 29.39 8.91 -15.50
C TRP A 120 29.74 8.18 -16.79
#